data_AF-A0A3R9LFV0-F1
#
_entry.id   AF-A0A3R9LFV0-F1
#
_cell.length_a   1.000
_cell.length_b   1.000
_cell.length_c   1.000
_cell.angle_alpha   90.00
_cell.angle_beta   90.00
_cell.angle_gamma   90.00
#
_symmetry.space_group_name_H-M   'P 1'
#
loop_
_entity.id
_entity.type
_entity.pdbx_description
1 polymer ?
#
loop_
_entity_poly.entity_id
_entity_poly.type
_entity_poly.pdbx_seq_one_letter_code
_entity_poly.pdbx_strand_id
1 'polypeptide(L)' 'MEDKIIELADYFISESTTYREAKIACEKLLRQVAHEIELRALESETMVNDN' A
#
# COMPACT_ATOMS: atom_id res chain seq x y z
N MET A 1 -6.56 11.71 -6.96
CA MET A 1 -5.43 10.92 -6.40
C MET A 1 -4.92 11.61 -5.15
N GLU A 2 -4.80 12.93 -5.19
CA GLU A 2 -4.54 13.79 -4.04
C GLU A 2 -5.51 13.55 -2.87
N ASP A 3 -6.82 13.48 -3.12
CA ASP A 3 -7.83 13.19 -2.07
C ASP A 3 -7.55 11.88 -1.32
N LYS A 4 -7.20 10.82 -2.06
CA LYS A 4 -6.86 9.52 -1.47
C LYS A 4 -5.56 9.57 -0.65
N ILE A 5 -4.63 10.45 -1.02
CA ILE A 5 -3.38 10.66 -0.27
C ILE A 5 -3.67 11.37 1.04
N ILE A 6 -4.53 12.40 1.01
CA ILE A 6 -4.96 13.12 2.21
C ILE A 6 -5.70 12.19 3.17
N GLU A 7 -6.68 11.42 2.67
CA GLU A 7 -7.42 10.44 3.48
C GLU A 7 -6.50 9.41 4.15
N LEU A 8 -5.50 8.90 3.41
CA LEU A 8 -4.55 7.93 3.95
C LEU A 8 -3.63 8.55 5.01
N ALA A 9 -3.21 9.80 4.80
CA ALA A 9 -2.39 10.54 5.76
C ALA A 9 -3.18 10.81 7.05
N ASP A 10 -4.42 11.26 6.94
CA ASP A 10 -5.31 11.50 8.09
C ASP A 10 -5.54 10.24 8.90
N TYR A 11 -5.77 9.10 8.23
CA TYR A 11 -5.90 7.79 8.87
C TYR A 11 -4.64 7.41 9.66
N PHE A 12 -3.44 7.54 9.09
CA PHE A 12 -2.22 7.18 9.82
C PHE A 12 -1.93 8.11 10.99
N ILE A 13 -2.28 9.39 10.87
CA ILE A 13 -2.15 10.36 11.95
C ILE A 13 -3.14 10.06 13.07
N SER A 14 -4.39 9.67 12.76
CA SER A 14 -5.39 9.34 13.78
C SER A 14 -5.07 8.05 14.55
N GLU A 15 -4.45 7.07 13.89
CA GLU A 15 -4.12 5.76 14.48
C GLU A 15 -2.78 5.74 15.24
N SER A 16 -2.04 6.86 15.26
CA SER A 16 -0.69 6.91 15.84
C SER A 16 -0.56 7.98 16.92
N THR A 17 0.25 7.73 17.95
CA THR A 17 0.49 8.73 19.01
C THR A 17 1.54 9.74 18.57
N THR A 18 2.46 9.33 17.69
CA THR A 18 3.53 10.20 17.20
C THR A 18 3.62 10.19 15.68
N TYR A 19 4.14 11.27 15.11
CA TYR A 19 4.48 11.37 13.69
C TYR A 19 5.39 10.21 13.22
N ARG A 20 6.32 9.78 14.09
CA ARG A 20 7.25 8.69 13.76
C ARG A 20 6.53 7.35 13.58
N GLU A 21 5.56 7.05 14.44
CA GLU A 21 4.74 5.85 14.33
C GLU A 21 3.89 5.88 13.06
N ALA A 22 3.23 7.00 12.78
CA ALA A 22 2.43 7.19 11.57
C ALA A 22 3.27 6.95 10.30
N LYS A 23 4.48 7.52 10.25
CA LYS A 23 5.39 7.34 9.12
C LYS A 23 5.81 5.87 8.94
N ILE A 24 6.16 5.18 10.03
CA ILE A 24 6.53 3.76 9.98
C ILE A 24 5.36 2.90 9.50
N ALA A 25 4.14 3.18 9.96
CA ALA A 25 2.94 2.47 9.52
C ALA A 25 2.68 2.66 8.02
N CYS A 26 2.80 3.90 7.52
CA CYS A 26 2.70 4.21 6.10
C CYS A 26 3.75 3.45 5.26
N GLU A 27 5.02 3.46 5.67
CA GLU A 27 6.09 2.73 4.97
C GLU A 27 5.89 1.21 4.98
N LYS A 28 5.25 0.66 6.02
CA LYS A 28 4.89 -0.77 6.04
C LYS A 28 3.75 -1.08 5.06
N LEU A 29 2.71 -0.26 5.04
CA LEU A 29 1.59 -0.44 4.11
C LEU A 29 2.07 -0.37 2.65
N LEU A 30 2.90 0.62 2.31
CA LEU A 30 3.41 0.77 0.95
C LEU A 30 4.24 -0.44 0.50
N ARG A 31 5.00 -1.07 1.41
CA ARG A 31 5.71 -2.33 1.11
C ARG A 31 4.75 -3.49 0.83
N GLN A 32 3.66 -3.60 1.59
CA GLN A 32 2.64 -4.62 1.35
C GLN A 32 1.91 -4.40 0.01
N VAL A 33 1.57 -3.14 -0.30
CA VAL A 33 0.95 -2.78 -1.57
C VAL A 33 1.88 -3.10 -2.75
N ALA A 34 3.17 -2.79 -2.64
CA ALA A 34 4.15 -3.14 -3.67
C ALA A 34 4.22 -4.66 -3.91
N HIS A 35 4.26 -5.44 -2.82
CA HIS A 35 4.27 -6.90 -2.91
C HIS A 35 3.00 -7.48 -3.57
N GLU A 36 1.82 -6.94 -3.23
CA GLU A 36 0.56 -7.36 -3.84
C GLU A 36 0.49 -7.01 -5.33
N ILE A 37 1.07 -5.88 -5.75
CA ILE A 37 1.18 -5.50 -7.16
C ILE A 37 2.05 -6.52 -7.91
N GLU A 38 3.20 -6.90 -7.35
CA GLU A 38 4.07 -7.93 -7.93
C GLU A 38 3.34 -9.26 -8.07
N LEU A 39 2.62 -9.70 -7.03
CA LEU A 39 1.87 -10.95 -7.05
C LEU A 39 0.82 -10.95 -8.17
N ARG A 40 0.02 -9.88 -8.29
CA ARG A 40 -1.00 -9.76 -9.34
C ARG A 40 -0.41 -9.67 -10.73
N ALA A 41 0.76 -9.05 -10.89
CA ALA A 41 1.46 -9.05 -12.16
C ALA A 41 1.86 -10.48 -12.57
N LEU A 42 2.41 -11.26 -11.63
CA LEU A 42 2.77 -12.66 -11.87
C LEU A 42 1.55 -13.54 -12.18
N GLU A 43 0.45 -13.37 -11.44
CA GLU A 43 -0.81 -14.07 -11.69
C GLU A 43 -1.38 -13.71 -13.06
N SER A 44 -1.29 -12.44 -13.46
CA SER A 44 -1.74 -12.00 -14.77
C SER A 44 -0.89 -12.59 -15.90
N GLU A 45 0.42 -12.75 -15.72
CA GLU A 45 1.31 -13.37 -16.72
C GLU A 45 1.11 -14.89 -16.82
N THR A 46 0.87 -15.57 -15.71
CA THR A 46 0.56 -17.02 -15.71
C THR A 46 -0.77 -17.31 -16.40
N MET A 47 -1.81 -16.50 -16.15
CA MET A 47 -3.12 -16.61 -16.82
C MET A 47 -3.06 -16.37 -18.34
N VAL A 48 -2.05 -15.64 -18.85
CA VAL A 48 -1.85 -15.41 -20.29
C VAL A 48 -1.12 -16.59 -20.95
N ASN A 49 -0.31 -17.35 -20.22
CA ASN A 49 0.47 -18.46 -20.76
C ASN A 49 -0.27 -19.81 -20.75
N ASP A 50 -1.33 -19.93 -19.95
CA ASP A 50 -2.16 -21.15 -19.85
C ASP A 50 -3.39 -21.13 -20.78
N ASN A 51 -3.45 -20.21 -21.76
CA ASN A 51 -4.59 -19.99 -22.65
C ASN A 51 -4.24 -20.18 -24.14
#